data_AF-D6PGP2-F1
#
_entry.id   AF-D6PGP2-F1
#
_cell.length_a   1.000
_cell.length_b   1.000
_cell.length_c   1.000
_cell.angle_alpha   90.00
_cell.angle_beta   90.00
_cell.angle_gamma   90.00
#
_symmetry.space_group_name_H-M   'P 1'
#
loop_
_entity.id
_entity.type
_entity.pdbx_description
1 polymer ?
#
loop_
_entity_poly.entity_id
_entity_poly.type
_entity_poly.pdbx_seq_one_letter_code
_entity_poly.pdbx_strand_id
1 'polypeptide(L)'
;MAWGVLPVMDGSDDSTFRTIQQLSFGSIGASMVAYLSAQFVDVRLFHFWKRLTKGKALWLRNNGSTLVSQLVDTSAVVLISHYGAHVLPVQPERSVLPQLLSFIGSGYLFKVLAALTDTLPFIWLTGWLREWLEIPGEGRELTTEPTSPMH
;
A
#
# COMPACT_ATOMS: atom_id res chain seq x y z
N MET A 1 -30.87 -16.88 19.68
CA MET A 1 -30.13 -16.77 18.40
C MET A 1 -31.03 -16.03 17.40
N ALA A 2 -30.95 -14.70 17.36
CA ALA A 2 -31.79 -13.88 16.48
C ALA A 2 -30.94 -12.74 15.92
N TRP A 3 -30.10 -13.06 14.93
CA TRP A 3 -29.24 -12.12 14.22
C TRP A 3 -29.34 -12.31 12.69
N GLY A 4 -30.52 -12.68 12.19
CA GLY A 4 -30.67 -13.12 10.78
C GLY A 4 -31.80 -12.48 9.98
N VAL A 5 -32.66 -11.66 10.58
CA VAL A 5 -33.76 -11.03 9.84
C VAL A 5 -33.94 -9.62 10.38
N LEU A 6 -33.31 -8.65 9.73
CA LEU A 6 -33.83 -7.29 9.81
C LEU A 6 -35.24 -7.37 9.18
N PRO A 7 -36.30 -6.96 9.89
CA PRO A 7 -37.63 -6.96 9.30
C PRO A 7 -37.58 -6.04 8.08
N VAL A 8 -37.78 -6.63 6.90
CA VAL A 8 -38.24 -5.89 5.74
C VAL A 8 -39.48 -5.15 6.22
N MET A 9 -39.37 -3.83 6.38
CA MET A 9 -40.53 -3.02 6.73
C MET A 9 -41.51 -3.13 5.57
N ASP A 10 -42.75 -3.51 5.86
CA ASP A 10 -43.81 -3.55 4.84
C ASP A 10 -43.88 -2.18 4.15
N GLY A 11 -43.43 -2.14 2.89
CA GLY A 11 -43.30 -0.91 2.09
C GLY A 11 -41.89 -0.62 1.53
N SER A 12 -40.84 -1.38 1.89
CA SER A 12 -39.52 -1.21 1.25
C SER A 12 -39.50 -1.90 -0.12
N ASP A 13 -39.37 -1.10 -1.16
CA ASP A 13 -39.41 -1.53 -2.57
C ASP A 13 -38.26 -2.50 -2.88
N ASP A 14 -38.58 -3.71 -3.37
CA ASP A 14 -37.61 -4.76 -3.78
C ASP A 14 -36.53 -4.21 -4.74
N SER A 15 -36.89 -3.17 -5.49
CA SER A 15 -36.01 -2.41 -6.37
C SER A 15 -34.83 -1.80 -5.61
N THR A 16 -35.07 -1.19 -4.44
CA THR A 16 -34.08 -0.48 -3.63
C THR A 16 -33.08 -1.47 -3.04
N PHE A 17 -33.56 -2.61 -2.53
CA PHE A 17 -32.69 -3.67 -2.03
C PHE A 17 -31.75 -4.19 -3.13
N ARG A 18 -32.27 -4.44 -4.34
CA ARG A 18 -31.46 -4.88 -5.48
C ARG A 18 -30.47 -3.83 -5.94
N THR A 19 -30.84 -2.54 -5.93
CA THR A 19 -29.93 -1.44 -6.26
C THR A 19 -28.77 -1.36 -5.27
N ILE A 20 -29.05 -1.41 -3.96
CA ILE A 20 -28.00 -1.38 -2.93
C ILE A 20 -27.11 -2.62 -3.05
N GLN A 21 -27.69 -3.80 -3.31
CA GLN A 21 -26.95 -5.05 -3.50
C GLN A 21 -26.01 -4.97 -4.72
N GLN A 22 -26.49 -4.46 -5.86
CA GLN A 22 -25.67 -4.27 -7.07
C GLN A 22 -24.54 -3.26 -6.85
N LEU A 23 -24.83 -2.12 -6.21
CA LEU A 23 -23.82 -1.12 -5.88
C LEU A 23 -22.77 -1.69 -4.92
N SER A 24 -23.19 -2.48 -3.92
CA SER A 24 -22.28 -3.11 -2.96
C SER A 24 -21.37 -4.13 -3.61
N PHE A 25 -21.92 -5.08 -4.39
CA PHE A 25 -21.11 -6.07 -5.08
C PHE A 25 -20.22 -5.45 -6.16
N GLY A 26 -20.71 -4.44 -6.89
CA GLY A 26 -19.91 -3.69 -7.85
C GLY A 26 -18.74 -2.99 -7.19
N SER A 27 -18.98 -2.31 -6.05
CA SER A 27 -17.93 -1.65 -5.28
C SER A 27 -16.90 -2.65 -4.75
N ILE A 28 -17.34 -3.77 -4.18
CA ILE A 28 -16.43 -4.82 -3.66
C ILE A 28 -15.59 -5.39 -4.80
N GLY A 29 -16.21 -5.75 -5.93
CA GLY A 29 -15.51 -6.29 -7.10
C GLY A 29 -14.47 -5.32 -7.66
N ALA A 30 -14.84 -4.04 -7.80
CA ALA A 30 -13.93 -2.99 -8.23
C ALA A 30 -12.75 -2.84 -7.27
N SER A 31 -12.99 -2.84 -5.96
CA SER A 31 -11.95 -2.77 -4.94
C SER A 31 -11.00 -3.98 -4.98
N MET A 32 -11.51 -5.19 -5.22
CA MET A 32 -10.67 -6.39 -5.34
C MET A 32 -9.74 -6.32 -6.56
N VAL A 33 -10.26 -5.88 -7.71
CA VAL A 33 -9.44 -5.70 -8.93
C VAL A 33 -8.36 -4.63 -8.73
N ALA A 34 -8.71 -3.52 -8.08
CA ALA A 34 -7.76 -2.47 -7.73
C ALA A 34 -6.66 -2.99 -6.79
N TYR A 35 -7.03 -3.73 -5.75
CA TYR A 35 -6.08 -4.32 -4.80
C TYR A 35 -5.10 -5.28 -5.47
N LEU A 36 -5.59 -6.20 -6.31
CA LEU A 36 -4.74 -7.15 -7.03
C LEU A 36 -3.78 -6.43 -8.00
N SER A 37 -4.25 -5.38 -8.66
CA SER A 37 -3.42 -4.57 -9.56
C SER A 37 -2.30 -3.86 -8.80
N ALA A 38 -2.61 -3.26 -7.64
CA ALA A 38 -1.64 -2.62 -6.78
C ALA A 38 -0.59 -3.62 -6.25
N GLN A 39 -1.03 -4.79 -5.77
CA GLN A 39 -0.13 -5.85 -5.33
C GLN A 39 0.79 -6.34 -6.46
N PHE A 40 0.28 -6.52 -7.67
CA PHE A 40 1.08 -6.98 -8.79
C PHE A 40 2.17 -5.96 -9.18
N VAL A 41 1.83 -4.68 -9.19
CA VAL A 41 2.78 -3.59 -9.45
C VAL A 41 3.86 -3.55 -8.37
N ASP A 42 3.48 -3.64 -7.09
CA ASP A 42 4.40 -3.62 -5.96
C ASP A 42 5.44 -4.76 -6.02
N VAL A 43 4.99 -6.00 -6.27
CA VAL A 43 5.88 -7.18 -6.42
C VAL A 43 6.84 -7.03 -7.60
N ARG A 44 6.38 -6.45 -8.71
CA ARG A 44 7.19 -6.26 -9.91
C ARG A 44 8.28 -5.20 -9.70
N LEU A 45 7.96 -4.12 -8.98
CA LEU A 45 8.94 -3.12 -8.59
C LEU A 45 9.96 -3.71 -7.61
N PHE A 46 9.54 -4.47 -6.60
CA PHE A 46 10.47 -5.13 -5.67
C PHE A 46 11.53 -5.97 -6.41
N HIS A 47 11.11 -6.78 -7.39
CA HIS A 47 12.02 -7.60 -8.18
C HIS A 47 12.90 -6.80 -9.15
N PHE A 48 12.42 -5.65 -9.65
CA PHE A 48 13.22 -4.72 -10.43
C PHE A 48 14.39 -4.16 -9.59
N TRP A 49 14.10 -3.65 -8.39
CA TRP A 49 15.10 -3.13 -7.48
C TRP A 49 16.06 -4.22 -6.96
N LYS A 50 15.57 -5.44 -6.71
CA LYS A 50 16.39 -6.62 -6.34
C LYS A 50 17.45 -6.93 -7.40
N ARG A 51 17.07 -6.91 -8.69
CA ARG A 51 17.98 -7.16 -9.82
C ARG A 51 19.00 -6.03 -9.98
N LEU A 52 18.58 -4.78 -9.83
CA LEU A 52 19.45 -3.62 -10.00
C LEU A 52 20.57 -3.55 -8.95
N THR A 53 20.27 -3.93 -7.70
CA THR A 53 21.19 -3.78 -6.56
C THR A 53 21.93 -5.07 -6.17
N LYS A 54 21.83 -6.15 -6.98
CA LYS A 54 22.63 -7.40 -6.88
C LYS A 54 22.70 -8.05 -5.48
N GLY A 55 21.60 -8.18 -4.75
CA GLY A 55 21.63 -8.87 -3.44
C GLY A 55 22.20 -8.08 -2.23
N LYS A 56 23.08 -7.08 -2.43
CA LYS A 56 23.87 -6.47 -1.34
C LYS A 56 23.21 -5.43 -0.41
N ALA A 57 22.10 -4.78 -0.79
CA ALA A 57 21.53 -3.66 -0.03
C ALA A 57 20.05 -3.91 0.35
N LEU A 58 19.80 -4.87 1.24
CA LEU A 58 18.45 -5.29 1.65
C LEU A 58 17.63 -4.12 2.23
N TRP A 59 18.25 -3.29 3.07
CA TRP A 59 17.62 -2.11 3.68
C TRP A 59 17.20 -1.06 2.64
N LEU A 60 18.07 -0.79 1.66
CA LEU A 60 17.80 0.17 0.58
C LEU A 60 16.68 -0.31 -0.34
N ARG A 61 16.60 -1.63 -0.58
CA ARG A 61 15.50 -2.21 -1.35
C ARG A 61 14.18 -2.11 -0.61
N ASN A 62 14.15 -2.45 0.67
CA ASN A 62 12.91 -2.51 1.43
C ASN A 62 12.29 -1.11 1.57
N ASN A 63 13.10 -0.14 2.00
CA ASN A 63 12.64 1.25 2.12
C ASN A 63 12.45 1.91 0.74
N GLY A 64 13.33 1.63 -0.21
CA GLY A 64 13.25 2.17 -1.57
C GLY A 64 12.02 1.68 -2.33
N SER A 65 11.66 0.39 -2.22
CA SER A 65 10.42 -0.12 -2.82
C SER A 65 9.21 0.55 -2.19
N THR A 66 9.18 0.70 -0.86
CA THR A 66 8.07 1.39 -0.18
C THR A 66 7.93 2.85 -0.63
N LEU A 67 9.03 3.60 -0.71
CA LEU A 67 9.01 5.00 -1.18
C LEU A 67 8.54 5.11 -2.63
N VAL A 68 9.04 4.25 -3.53
CA VAL A 68 8.64 4.29 -4.94
C VAL A 68 7.19 3.83 -5.12
N SER A 69 6.75 2.78 -4.43
CA SER A 69 5.36 2.32 -4.46
C SER A 69 4.41 3.40 -3.94
N GLN A 70 4.77 4.12 -2.87
CA GLN A 70 3.98 5.24 -2.36
C GLN A 70 3.90 6.42 -3.34
N LEU A 71 4.97 6.70 -4.09
CA LEU A 71 4.94 7.72 -5.13
C LEU A 71 4.01 7.33 -6.29
N VAL A 72 4.07 6.08 -6.75
CA VAL A 72 3.20 5.56 -7.80
C VAL A 72 1.74 5.55 -7.34
N ASP A 73 1.47 5.09 -6.13
CA ASP A 73 0.14 5.08 -5.52
C ASP A 73 -0.46 6.49 -5.41
N THR A 74 0.27 7.44 -4.83
CA THR A 74 -0.19 8.83 -4.69
C THR A 74 -0.40 9.50 -6.04
N SER A 75 0.46 9.21 -7.02
CA SER A 75 0.28 9.68 -8.40
C SER A 75 -0.99 9.11 -9.04
N ALA A 76 -1.22 7.81 -8.90
CA ALA A 76 -2.41 7.15 -9.44
C ALA A 76 -3.70 7.70 -8.80
N VAL A 77 -3.73 7.86 -7.48
CA VAL A 77 -4.88 8.42 -6.75
C VAL A 77 -5.20 9.83 -7.24
N VAL A 78 -4.20 10.70 -7.35
CA VAL A 78 -4.41 12.09 -7.81
C VAL A 78 -4.89 12.14 -9.26
N LEU A 79 -4.29 11.34 -10.15
CA LEU A 79 -4.68 11.31 -11.56
C LEU A 79 -6.09 10.74 -11.76
N ILE A 80 -6.44 9.64 -11.08
CA ILE A 80 -7.79 9.04 -11.16
C ILE A 80 -8.83 10.00 -10.57
N SER A 81 -8.52 10.64 -9.45
CA SER A 81 -9.44 11.57 -8.80
C SER A 81 -9.66 12.83 -9.64
N HIS A 82 -8.67 13.26 -10.43
CA HIS A 82 -8.81 14.37 -11.36
C HIS A 82 -9.54 13.98 -12.66
N TYR A 83 -9.04 12.98 -13.39
CA TYR A 83 -9.56 12.63 -14.73
C TYR A 83 -10.74 11.66 -14.71
N GLY A 84 -10.82 10.78 -13.72
CA GLY A 84 -11.87 9.77 -13.60
C GLY A 84 -13.07 10.27 -12.81
N ALA A 85 -12.83 10.90 -11.66
CA ALA A 85 -13.88 11.30 -10.73
C ALA A 85 -14.21 12.80 -10.73
N HIS A 86 -13.33 13.65 -11.28
CA HIS A 86 -13.51 15.12 -11.29
C HIS A 86 -13.76 15.73 -9.90
N VAL A 87 -13.25 15.09 -8.84
CA VAL A 87 -13.47 15.50 -7.44
C VAL A 87 -12.36 16.39 -6.89
N LEU A 88 -11.23 16.54 -7.61
CA LEU A 88 -10.16 17.40 -7.15
C LEU A 88 -10.51 18.89 -7.32
N PRO A 89 -10.27 19.74 -6.31
CA PRO A 89 -10.42 21.17 -6.43
C PRO A 89 -9.26 21.76 -7.26
N VAL A 90 -9.40 21.72 -8.58
CA VAL A 90 -8.44 22.30 -9.54
C VAL A 90 -9.00 23.62 -10.06
N GLN A 91 -8.18 24.66 -10.01
CA GLN A 91 -8.51 25.98 -10.57
C GLN A 91 -8.42 25.91 -12.10
N PRO A 92 -9.52 26.16 -12.84
CA PRO A 92 -9.53 26.12 -14.31
C PRO A 92 -8.64 27.20 -14.95
N GLU A 93 -8.47 28.31 -14.24
CA GLU A 93 -7.70 29.50 -14.64
C GLU A 93 -6.18 29.24 -14.74
N ARG A 94 -5.69 28.18 -14.09
CA ARG A 94 -4.26 27.90 -13.93
C ARG A 94 -3.87 26.60 -14.62
N SER A 95 -2.58 26.48 -14.94
CA SER A 95 -2.04 25.22 -15.45
C SER A 95 -2.34 24.07 -14.49
N VAL A 96 -2.84 22.95 -15.03
CA VAL A 96 -3.26 21.77 -14.29
C VAL A 96 -2.05 21.01 -13.72
N LEU A 97 -0.94 20.98 -14.47
CA LEU A 97 0.26 20.21 -14.09
C LEU A 97 0.86 20.60 -12.73
N PRO A 98 1.12 21.89 -12.43
CA PRO A 98 1.62 22.31 -11.11
C PRO A 98 0.67 21.97 -9.96
N GLN A 99 -0.64 22.02 -10.21
CA GLN A 99 -1.66 21.70 -9.20
C GLN A 99 -1.64 20.21 -8.88
N LEU A 100 -1.62 19.34 -9.89
CA LEU A 100 -1.50 17.89 -9.72
C LEU A 100 -0.20 17.51 -9.02
N LEU A 101 0.93 18.11 -9.42
CA LEU A 101 2.22 17.89 -8.75
C LEU A 101 2.20 18.33 -7.28
N SER A 102 1.47 19.41 -6.95
CA SER A 102 1.30 19.85 -5.57
C SER A 102 0.47 18.84 -4.76
N PHE A 103 -0.60 18.29 -5.32
CA PHE A 103 -1.39 17.24 -4.67
C PHE A 103 -0.61 15.94 -4.48
N ILE A 104 0.14 15.50 -5.51
CA ILE A 104 1.00 14.32 -5.41
C ILE A 104 2.10 14.56 -4.39
N GLY A 105 2.80 15.69 -4.47
CA GLY A 105 3.92 16.02 -3.60
C GLY A 105 3.49 16.15 -2.13
N SER A 106 2.38 16.83 -1.86
CA SER A 106 1.85 16.96 -0.49
C SER A 106 1.36 15.62 0.08
N GLY A 107 0.61 14.84 -0.70
CA GLY A 107 0.14 13.52 -0.29
C GLY A 107 1.30 12.53 -0.08
N TYR A 108 2.28 12.54 -0.97
CA TYR A 108 3.48 11.72 -0.86
C TYR A 108 4.33 12.12 0.35
N LEU A 109 4.60 13.41 0.55
CA LEU A 109 5.38 13.90 1.68
C LEU A 109 4.69 13.55 3.01
N PHE A 110 3.37 13.70 3.10
CA PHE A 110 2.60 13.28 4.27
C PHE A 110 2.79 11.79 4.55
N LYS A 111 2.64 10.92 3.54
CA LYS A 111 2.84 9.47 3.70
C LYS A 111 4.25 9.12 4.14
N VAL A 112 5.27 9.79 3.60
CA VAL A 112 6.67 9.57 3.99
C VAL A 112 6.90 9.99 5.43
N LEU A 113 6.41 11.15 5.84
CA LEU A 113 6.55 11.63 7.23
C LEU A 113 5.80 10.74 8.22
N ALA A 114 4.59 10.31 7.87
CA ALA A 114 3.81 9.36 8.66
C ALA A 114 4.57 8.03 8.80
N ALA A 115 5.03 7.46 7.67
CA ALA A 115 5.81 6.24 7.68
C ALA A 115 7.09 6.36 8.52
N LEU A 116 7.82 7.47 8.44
CA LEU A 116 8.99 7.70 9.28
C LEU A 116 8.62 7.78 10.77
N THR A 117 7.52 8.46 11.09
CA THR A 117 7.01 8.60 12.46
C THR A 117 6.61 7.24 13.04
N ASP A 118 6.02 6.35 12.24
CA ASP A 118 5.61 5.01 12.67
C ASP A 118 6.77 4.02 12.73
N THR A 119 7.74 4.14 11.81
CA THR A 119 8.82 3.16 11.64
C THR A 119 10.00 3.42 12.57
N LEU A 120 10.32 4.69 12.89
CA LEU A 120 11.45 5.04 13.77
C LEU A 120 11.31 4.47 15.20
N PRO A 121 10.13 4.54 15.85
CA PRO A 121 9.93 3.90 17.16
C PRO A 121 10.09 2.39 17.10
N PHE A 122 9.69 1.75 16.00
CA PHE A 122 9.77 0.30 15.84
C PHE A 122 11.22 -0.18 15.63
N ILE A 123 12.01 0.55 14.85
CA ILE A 123 13.45 0.29 14.69
C ILE A 123 14.18 0.50 16.02
N TRP A 124 13.85 1.56 16.75
CA TRP A 124 14.42 1.80 18.07
C TRP A 124 14.02 0.70 19.07
N LEU A 125 12.75 0.33 19.11
CA LEU A 125 12.22 -0.71 19.99
C LEU A 125 12.85 -2.07 19.71
N THR A 126 13.00 -2.47 18.44
CA THR A 126 13.65 -3.73 18.07
C THR A 126 15.14 -3.74 18.41
N GLY A 127 15.82 -2.59 18.29
CA GLY A 127 17.20 -2.43 18.76
C GLY A 127 17.31 -2.62 20.27
N TRP A 128 16.47 -1.92 21.04
CA TRP A 128 16.41 -2.03 22.49
C TRP A 128 16.05 -3.44 22.97
N LEU A 129 15.07 -4.08 22.33
CA LEU A 129 14.63 -5.44 22.67
C LEU A 129 15.70 -6.48 22.37
N ARG A 130 16.48 -6.29 21.30
CA ARG A 130 17.60 -7.19 20.94
C ARG A 130 18.75 -7.09 21.92
N GLU A 131 19.02 -5.89 22.43
CA GLU A 131 20.01 -5.64 23.47
C GLU A 131 19.55 -6.23 24.82
N TRP A 132 18.25 -6.13 25.13
CA TRP A 132 17.64 -6.74 26.32
C TRP A 132 17.59 -8.27 26.29
N LEU A 133 17.48 -8.86 25.09
CA LEU A 133 17.35 -10.31 24.88
C LEU A 133 18.68 -11.02 24.54
N GLU A 134 19.81 -10.29 24.56
CA GLU A 134 21.17 -10.81 24.32
C GLU A 134 21.32 -11.72 23.08
N ILE A 135 20.58 -11.43 21.99
CA ILE A 135 20.61 -12.29 20.79
C ILE A 135 21.98 -12.17 20.07
N PRO A 136 22.77 -13.26 19.93
CA PRO A 136 24.04 -13.22 19.23
C PRO A 136 23.84 -13.31 17.71
N GLY A 137 24.42 -12.35 16.98
CA GLY A 137 24.66 -12.42 15.54
C GLY A 137 23.75 -11.56 14.66
N GLU A 138 24.32 -10.91 13.64
CA GLU A 138 23.55 -10.34 12.54
C GLU A 138 22.75 -11.46 11.87
N GLY A 139 21.46 -11.22 11.64
CA GLY A 139 20.60 -12.11 10.85
C GLY A 139 21.10 -12.18 9.41
N ARG A 140 22.14 -12.97 9.19
CA ARG A 140 22.54 -13.44 7.87
C ARG A 140 21.41 -14.35 7.41
N GLU A 141 20.83 -14.03 6.25
CA GLU A 141 19.98 -14.95 5.52
C GLU A 141 20.64 -16.33 5.60
N LEU A 142 19.89 -17.35 6.02
CA LEU A 142 20.33 -18.75 5.98
C LEU A 142 20.60 -19.05 4.50
N THR A 143 21.82 -18.81 4.05
CA THR A 143 22.33 -19.43 2.84
C THR A 143 22.22 -20.91 3.11
N THR A 144 21.25 -21.55 2.47
CA THR A 144 21.17 -22.99 2.33
C THR A 144 22.36 -23.43 1.48
N GLU A 145 23.56 -23.29 1.99
CA GLU A 145 24.70 -24.08 1.55
C GLU A 145 24.44 -25.47 2.15
N PRO A 146 24.16 -26.49 1.34
CA PRO A 146 24.10 -27.83 1.85
C PRO A 146 25.49 -28.15 2.37
N THR A 147 25.62 -28.37 3.68
CA THR A 147 26.80 -28.96 4.29
C THR A 147 27.13 -30.22 3.51
N SER A 148 28.18 -30.13 2.69
CA SER A 148 28.78 -31.30 2.04
C SER A 148 29.18 -32.27 3.16
N PRO A 149 28.72 -33.53 3.16
CA PRO A 149 29.19 -34.50 4.14
C PRO A 149 30.67 -34.75 3.83
N MET A 150 31.55 -34.27 4.72
CA MET A 150 32.92 -34.76 4.76
C MET A 150 32.89 -36.19 5.31
N HIS A 151 33.32 -37.11 4.45
CA HIS A 151 33.80 -38.47 4.73
C HIS A 151 32.81 -39.51 5.27
#